data_AF-A0A1Q7BWH1-F1
#
_entry.id   AF-A0A1Q7BWH1-F1
#
_cell.length_a   1.000
_cell.length_b   1.000
_cell.length_c   1.000
_cell.angle_alpha   90.00
_cell.angle_beta   90.00
_cell.angle_gamma   90.00
#
_symmetry.space_group_name_H-M   'P 1'
#
loop_
_entity.id
_entity.type
_entity.pdbx_description
1 polymer ?
#
loop_
_entity_poly.entity_id
_entity_poly.type
_entity_poly.pdbx_seq_one_letter_code
_entity_poly.pdbx_strand_id
1 'polypeptide(L)' 'MRYAIEVLEPSGNWTELCRVGSNPEAVAEAARRKTVAVKHTRRWWRVPKYHGVRVVALADE' A
#
# COMPACT_ATOMS: atom_id res chain seq x y z
N MET A 1 2.58 -18.33 -9.73
CA MET A 1 2.80 -16.86 -9.76
C MET A 1 2.42 -16.28 -8.43
N ARG A 2 3.43 -15.90 -7.64
CA ARG A 2 3.24 -15.17 -6.39
C ARG A 2 3.44 -13.68 -6.68
N TYR A 3 2.66 -12.84 -6.02
CA TYR A 3 2.79 -11.39 -6.12
C TYR A 3 3.12 -10.81 -4.75
N ALA A 4 3.82 -9.69 -4.74
CA ALA A 4 3.98 -8.83 -3.58
C ALA A 4 3.27 -7.50 -3.84
N ILE A 5 2.64 -6.97 -2.80
CA ILE A 5 2.16 -5.59 -2.78
C ILE A 5 3.24 -4.77 -2.09
N GLU A 6 3.77 -3.77 -2.78
CA GLU A 6 4.73 -2.84 -2.20
C GLU A 6 4.07 -1.47 -2.01
N VAL A 7 4.49 -0.78 -0.95
CA VAL A 7 4.03 0.57 -0.62
C VAL A 7 5.20 1.54 -0.62
N LEU A 8 4.96 2.75 -1.10
CA LEU A 8 5.91 3.86 -1.00
C LEU A 8 5.76 4.50 0.38
N GLU A 9 6.81 4.41 1.17
CA GLU A 9 6.90 5.04 2.48
C GLU A 9 7.16 6.55 2.36
N PRO A 10 6.86 7.34 3.40
CA PRO A 10 7.17 8.78 3.41
C PRO A 10 8.65 9.10 3.20
N SER A 11 9.54 8.16 3.51
CA SER A 11 10.99 8.26 3.28
C SER A 11 11.38 8.17 1.80
N GLY A 12 10.46 7.79 0.91
CA GLY A 12 10.73 7.58 -0.52
C GLY A 12 11.15 6.16 -0.90
N ASN A 13 11.21 5.25 0.07
CA ASN A 13 11.54 3.85 -0.16
C ASN A 13 10.29 3.00 -0.45
N TRP A 14 10.43 2.00 -1.32
CA TRP A 14 9.41 0.98 -1.53
C TRP A 14 9.64 -0.19 -0.57
N THR A 15 8.59 -0.57 0.15
CA THR A 15 8.65 -1.64 1.17
C THR A 15 7.54 -2.65 0.90
N GLU A 16 7.84 -3.96 1.04
CA GLU A 16 6.83 -5.03 0.93
C GLU A 16 5.79 -4.89 2.04
N LEU A 17 4.52 -4.78 1.65
CA LEU A 17 3.39 -4.76 2.57
C LEU A 17 2.87 -6.17 2.86
N CYS A 18 2.64 -6.96 1.80
CA CYS A 18 2.20 -8.34 1.91
C CYS A 18 2.40 -9.12 0.62
N ARG A 19 2.43 -10.45 0.73
CA ARG A 19 2.44 -11.38 -0.41
C ARG A 19 1.04 -11.91 -0.67
N VAL A 20 0.69 -12.03 -1.95
CA VAL A 20 -0.64 -12.40 -2.42
C VAL A 20 -0.50 -13.47 -3.51
N GLY A 21 -1.22 -14.58 -3.34
CA GLY A 21 -1.26 -15.66 -4.35
C GLY A 21 -2.27 -15.39 -5.46
N SER A 22 -3.39 -14.73 -5.15
CA SER A 22 -4.51 -14.54 -6.08
C SER A 22 -5.03 -13.11 -6.04
N ASN A 23 -5.31 -12.54 -7.22
CA ASN A 23 -5.92 -11.22 -7.42
C ASN A 23 -5.16 -10.04 -6.75
N PRO A 24 -3.88 -9.84 -7.11
CA PRO A 24 -3.05 -8.80 -6.50
C PRO A 24 -3.56 -7.36 -6.76
N GLU A 25 -4.22 -7.13 -7.89
CA GLU A 25 -4.80 -5.83 -8.23
C GLU A 25 -5.90 -5.41 -7.25
N ALA A 26 -6.79 -6.32 -6.88
CA ALA A 26 -7.82 -6.03 -5.88
C ALA A 26 -7.22 -5.71 -4.50
N VAL A 27 -6.11 -6.38 -4.13
CA VAL A 27 -5.40 -6.10 -2.88
C VAL A 27 -4.70 -4.74 -2.93
N ALA A 28 -4.06 -4.42 -4.06
CA ALA A 28 -3.44 -3.11 -4.28
C ALA A 28 -4.50 -1.98 -4.20
N GLU A 29 -5.65 -2.16 -4.83
CA GLU A 29 -6.74 -1.18 -4.81
C GLU A 29 -7.32 -1.01 -3.40
N ALA A 30 -7.51 -2.10 -2.66
CA ALA A 30 -7.92 -2.04 -1.25
C ALA A 30 -6.88 -1.29 -0.40
N ALA A 31 -5.59 -1.46 -0.67
CA ALA A 31 -4.52 -0.74 0.02
C ALA A 31 -4.51 0.76 -0.33
N ARG A 32 -4.69 1.13 -1.61
CA ARG A 32 -4.79 2.54 -2.06
C ARG A 32 -5.92 3.31 -1.38
N ARG A 33 -7.03 2.63 -1.07
CA ARG A 33 -8.19 3.22 -0.39
C ARG A 33 -8.01 3.40 1.12
N LYS A 34 -6.97 2.81 1.73
CA LYS A 34 -6.73 2.97 3.17
C LYS A 34 -6.36 4.42 3.47
N THR A 35 -7.05 5.02 4.44
CA THR A 35 -6.78 6.37 4.93
C THR A 35 -6.45 6.33 6.41
N VAL A 36 -5.62 7.25 6.88
CA VAL A 36 -5.39 7.49 8.31
C VAL A 36 -5.97 8.84 8.72
N ALA A 37 -6.45 8.92 9.96
CA ALA A 37 -6.92 10.17 10.54
C ALA A 37 -5.72 10.92 11.13
N VAL A 38 -5.52 12.15 10.68
CA VAL A 38 -4.46 13.04 11.16
C VAL A 38 -5.11 14.26 11.79
N LYS A 39 -4.71 14.58 13.02
CA LYS A 39 -5.18 15.78 13.72
C LYS A 39 -4.30 16.95 13.28
N HIS A 40 -4.89 17.93 12.61
CA HIS A 40 -4.23 19.18 12.27
C HIS A 40 -4.99 20.34 12.91
N THR A 41 -4.26 21.15 13.69
CA THR A 41 -4.80 22.21 14.56
C THR A 41 -5.94 21.70 15.47
N ARG A 42 -7.20 21.87 15.06
CA ARG A 42 -8.41 21.49 15.81
C ARG A 42 -9.35 20.59 15.01
N ARG A 43 -8.96 20.13 13.82
CA ARG A 43 -9.80 19.29 12.94
C ARG A 43 -9.09 17.99 12.57
N TRP A 44 -9.87 16.92 12.49
CA TRP A 44 -9.41 15.63 11.97
C TRP A 44 -9.55 15.60 10.45
N TRP A 45 -8.47 15.23 9.79
CA TRP A 45 -8.41 15.05 8.33
C TRP A 45 -8.14 13.59 8.02
N ARG A 46 -8.72 13.09 6.92
CA ARG A 46 -8.41 11.76 6.40
C ARG A 46 -7.46 11.93 5.23
N VAL A 47 -6.27 11.37 5.34
CA VAL A 47 -5.27 11.37 4.26
C VAL A 47 -5.00 9.93 3.83
N PRO A 48 -4.59 9.69 2.57
CA PRO A 48 -4.14 8.38 2.14
C PRO A 48 -3.08 7.82 3.09
N LYS A 49 -3.20 6.54 3.45
CA LYS A 49 -2.27 5.89 4.37
C LYS A 49 -0.90 5.66 3.72
N TYR A 50 -0.89 5.38 2.41
CA TYR A 50 0.32 5.09 1.64
C TYR A 50 0.44 6.10 0.51
N HIS A 51 1.66 6.59 0.24
CA HIS A 51 1.91 7.56 -0.83
C HIS A 51 1.85 6.94 -2.23
N GLY A 52 2.13 5.64 -2.31
CA GLY A 52 2.10 4.86 -3.53
C GLY A 52 1.88 3.38 -3.19
N VAL A 53 1.25 2.66 -4.10
CA VAL A 53 1.03 1.21 -4.00
C VAL A 53 1.34 0.62 -5.37
N ARG A 54 2.04 -0.51 -5.42
CA ARG A 54 2.29 -1.25 -6.66
C ARG A 54 2.25 -2.76 -6.45
N VAL A 55 1.98 -3.47 -7.53
CA VAL A 55 2.06 -4.92 -7.60
C VAL A 55 3.41 -5.30 -8.19
N VAL A 56 4.10 -6.26 -7.57
CA VAL A 56 5.36 -6.81 -8.05
C VAL A 56 5.21 -8.32 -8.21
N ALA A 57 5.64 -8.87 -9.34
CA ALA A 57 5.69 -10.32 -9.54
C ALA A 57 6.91 -10.89 -8.83
N LEU A 58 6.71 -11.94 -8.03
CA LEU A 58 7.79 -12.69 -7.39
C LEU A 58 8.13 -13.89 -8.29
N ALA A 59 9.42 -14.11 -8.51
CA ALA A 59 9.88 -15.38 -9.09
C ALA A 59 9.54 -16.52 -8.12
N ASP A 60 9.06 -17.64 -8.63
CA ASP A 60 9.01 -18.90 -7.88
C ASP A 60 10.47 -19.35 -7.73
N GLU A 61 11.01 -19.20 -6.52
CA GLU A 61 12.31 -19.75 -6.10
C GLU A 61 12.18 -21.25 -5.81
#